data_AF-A0A9D8XAP3-F1
#
_entry.id   AF-A0A9D8XAP3-F1
#
_cell.length_a   1.000
_cell.length_b   1.000
_cell.length_c   1.000
_cell.angle_alpha   90.00
_cell.angle_beta   90.00
_cell.angle_gamma   90.00
#
_symmetry.space_group_name_H-M   'P 1'
#
loop_
_entity.id
_entity.type
_entity.pdbx_description
1 polymer ?
#
loop_
_entity_poly.entity_id
_entity_poly.type
_entity_poly.pdbx_seq_one_letter_code
_entity_poly.pdbx_strand_id
1 'polypeptide(L)'
;DIGVYAYDMGSFAFEQDDKDEYDKNLVNVLVKTVFTNKEVLQKLKKDYSNKLEGKEKVLYCKMDMQYNMKEESYVVKTMQVFTNTDRQIDVKKNKRFAPVPEKSFAEALYEVCQKFVVHIERAEALAEHRKEESK
;
A
#
# COMPACT_ATOMS: atom_id res chain seq x y z
N ASP A 1 -16.20 -7.44 4.30
CA ASP A 1 -14.88 -7.42 3.67
C ASP A 1 -15.00 -7.73 2.17
N ILE A 2 -14.11 -7.17 1.35
CA ILE A 2 -14.11 -7.32 -0.12
C ILE A 2 -13.17 -8.41 -0.62
N GLY A 3 -12.19 -8.82 0.19
CA GLY A 3 -11.14 -9.74 -0.23
C GLY A 3 -10.18 -10.13 0.88
N VAL A 4 -9.12 -10.83 0.50
CA VAL A 4 -7.96 -11.10 1.37
C VAL A 4 -6.87 -10.11 1.01
N TYR A 5 -6.30 -9.45 2.01
CA TYR A 5 -5.20 -8.50 1.86
C TYR A 5 -3.88 -9.14 2.27
N ALA A 6 -2.84 -8.84 1.52
CA ALA A 6 -1.46 -9.12 1.88
C ALA A 6 -0.62 -7.88 1.56
N TYR A 7 0.37 -7.59 2.38
CA TYR A 7 1.32 -6.51 2.15
C TYR A 7 2.74 -7.08 2.10
N ASP A 8 3.63 -6.41 1.35
CA ASP A 8 5.02 -6.81 1.22
C ASP A 8 5.86 -6.12 2.30
N MET A 9 6.36 -6.90 3.28
CA MET A 9 7.23 -6.40 4.35
C MET A 9 8.55 -5.80 3.84
N GLY A 10 9.04 -6.24 2.67
CA GLY A 10 10.26 -5.68 2.07
C GLY A 10 10.01 -4.37 1.33
N SER A 11 8.75 -3.97 1.15
CA SER A 11 8.38 -2.78 0.39
C SER A 11 8.24 -1.50 1.21
N PHE A 12 8.33 -1.60 2.54
CA PHE A 12 8.25 -0.42 3.40
C PHE A 12 9.42 0.52 3.13
N ALA A 13 9.10 1.76 2.78
CA ALA A 13 10.09 2.79 2.51
C ALA A 13 9.52 4.17 2.82
N PHE A 14 10.38 5.09 3.27
CA PHE A 14 10.00 6.50 3.33
C PHE A 14 9.85 7.07 1.92
N GLU A 15 8.95 8.04 1.74
CA GLU A 15 8.89 8.79 0.48
C GLU A 15 10.19 9.54 0.29
N GLN A 16 10.74 9.44 -0.90
CA GLN A 16 11.92 10.19 -1.31
C GLN A 16 11.44 11.37 -2.16
N ASP A 17 11.89 12.57 -1.81
CA ASP A 17 11.60 13.77 -2.59
C ASP A 17 12.52 13.90 -3.82
N ASP A 18 12.28 14.92 -4.64
CA ASP A 18 13.06 15.17 -5.86
C ASP A 18 14.55 15.53 -5.59
N LYS A 19 14.93 15.71 -4.33
CA LYS A 19 16.30 16.05 -3.88
C LYS A 19 17.01 14.88 -3.21
N ASP A 20 16.46 13.67 -3.35
CA ASP A 20 16.92 12.46 -2.68
C ASP A 20 16.83 12.52 -1.14
N GLU A 21 16.05 13.43 -0.56
CA GLU A 21 15.79 13.49 0.87
C GLU A 21 14.56 12.63 1.21
N TYR A 22 14.64 11.88 2.32
CA TYR A 22 13.55 11.02 2.78
C TYR A 22 12.62 11.76 3.74
N ASP A 23 11.33 11.88 3.39
CA ASP A 23 10.30 12.36 4.31
C ASP A 23 9.87 11.22 5.24
N LYS A 24 10.39 11.25 6.47
CA LYS A 24 10.09 10.26 7.51
C LYS A 24 8.62 10.25 7.96
N ASN A 25 7.82 11.25 7.57
CA ASN A 25 6.38 11.27 7.83
C ASN A 25 5.57 10.49 6.79
N LEU A 26 6.15 10.19 5.62
CA LEU A 26 5.45 9.51 4.53
C LEU A 26 6.01 8.10 4.37
N VAL A 27 5.19 7.09 4.63
CA VAL A 27 5.57 5.67 4.51
C VAL A 27 4.82 5.03 3.37
N ASN A 28 5.54 4.45 2.42
CA ASN A 28 5.01 3.69 1.31
C ASN A 28 5.02 2.19 1.60
N VAL A 29 4.04 1.47 1.07
CA VAL A 29 3.94 0.01 1.17
C VAL A 29 3.14 -0.55 0.01
N LEU A 30 3.59 -1.69 -0.51
CA LEU A 30 2.88 -2.43 -1.56
C LEU A 30 1.90 -3.42 -0.94
N VAL A 31 0.67 -3.41 -1.46
CA VAL A 31 -0.43 -4.26 -1.02
C VAL A 31 -1.01 -5.02 -2.22
N LYS A 32 -1.39 -6.28 -1.99
CA LYS A 32 -2.18 -7.09 -2.91
C LYS A 32 -3.51 -7.46 -2.25
N THR A 33 -4.61 -7.26 -2.96
CA THR A 33 -5.94 -7.72 -2.53
C THR A 33 -6.49 -8.72 -3.53
N VAL A 34 -6.78 -9.94 -3.06
CA VAL A 34 -7.50 -10.95 -3.85
C VAL A 34 -8.99 -10.85 -3.52
N PHE A 35 -9.82 -10.59 -4.54
CA PHE A 35 -11.25 -10.41 -4.35
C PHE A 35 -11.93 -11.75 -4.08
N THR A 36 -12.66 -11.84 -2.96
CA THR A 36 -13.40 -13.05 -2.56
C THR A 36 -14.89 -12.79 -2.38
N ASN A 37 -15.28 -11.52 -2.24
CA ASN A 37 -16.67 -11.11 -2.10
C ASN A 37 -17.42 -11.27 -3.43
N LYS A 38 -18.52 -12.04 -3.42
CA LYS A 38 -19.31 -12.35 -4.62
C LYS A 38 -19.93 -11.11 -5.28
N GLU A 39 -20.45 -10.18 -4.49
CA GLU A 39 -21.09 -8.95 -5.01
C GLU A 39 -20.05 -8.05 -5.67
N VAL A 40 -18.87 -7.91 -5.05
CA VAL A 40 -17.73 -7.18 -5.62
C VAL A 40 -17.29 -7.81 -6.94
N LEU A 41 -17.13 -9.14 -6.98
CA LEU A 41 -16.75 -9.85 -8.20
C LEU A 41 -17.79 -9.69 -9.32
N GLN A 42 -19.09 -9.72 -9.00
CA GLN A 42 -20.15 -9.48 -9.98
C GLN A 42 -20.11 -8.05 -10.52
N LYS A 43 -19.90 -7.06 -9.64
CA LYS A 43 -19.76 -5.66 -10.03
C LYS A 43 -18.52 -5.45 -10.92
N LEU A 44 -17.36 -5.96 -10.50
CA LEU A 44 -16.12 -5.87 -11.27
C LEU A 44 -16.24 -6.54 -12.65
N LYS A 45 -16.93 -7.69 -12.74
CA LYS A 45 -17.21 -8.34 -14.03
C LYS A 45 -18.02 -7.41 -14.95
N LYS A 46 -19.01 -6.70 -14.43
CA LYS A 46 -19.81 -5.73 -15.19
C LYS A 46 -18.95 -4.53 -15.61
N ASP A 47 -18.26 -3.91 -14.65
CA ASP A 47 -17.44 -2.71 -14.82
C ASP A 47 -16.30 -2.90 -15.83
N TYR A 48 -15.72 -4.12 -15.90
CA TYR A 48 -14.59 -4.45 -16.78
C TYR A 48 -14.97 -5.35 -17.97
N SER A 49 -16.25 -5.59 -18.23
CA SER A 49 -16.73 -6.50 -19.28
C SER A 49 -16.13 -6.25 -20.65
N ASN A 50 -15.88 -4.99 -21.02
CA ASN A 50 -15.28 -4.60 -22.30
C ASN A 50 -13.76 -4.77 -22.36
N LYS A 51 -13.11 -5.05 -21.24
CA LYS A 51 -11.66 -5.27 -21.14
C LYS A 51 -11.29 -6.73 -20.97
N LEU A 52 -12.23 -7.62 -20.66
CA LEU A 52 -11.99 -9.04 -20.42
C LEU A 52 -11.98 -9.84 -21.73
N GLU A 53 -11.09 -10.82 -21.83
CA GLU A 53 -10.94 -11.67 -23.01
C GLU A 53 -11.36 -13.11 -22.70
N GLY A 54 -12.16 -13.71 -23.58
CA GLY A 54 -12.57 -15.12 -23.47
C GLY A 54 -13.22 -15.47 -22.12
N LYS A 55 -12.51 -16.25 -21.30
CA LYS A 55 -12.97 -16.74 -19.99
C LYS A 55 -12.36 -15.98 -18.81
N GLU A 56 -11.68 -14.87 -19.06
CA GLU A 56 -11.07 -14.07 -18.01
C GLU A 56 -12.10 -13.49 -17.03
N LYS A 57 -11.64 -13.32 -15.80
CA LYS A 57 -12.36 -12.71 -14.70
C LYS A 57 -11.39 -11.83 -13.94
N VAL A 58 -11.87 -10.70 -13.44
CA VAL A 58 -11.12 -9.88 -12.47
C VAL A 58 -10.86 -10.73 -11.22
N LEU A 59 -9.62 -10.75 -10.73
CA LEU A 59 -9.21 -11.59 -9.60
C LEU A 59 -8.59 -10.80 -8.46
N TYR A 60 -7.68 -9.88 -8.75
CA TYR A 60 -6.94 -9.17 -7.71
C TYR A 60 -6.55 -7.76 -8.15
N CYS A 61 -6.14 -6.93 -7.19
CA CYS A 61 -5.43 -5.70 -7.46
C CYS A 61 -4.11 -5.64 -6.69
N LYS A 62 -3.16 -4.86 -7.22
CA LYS A 62 -1.96 -4.40 -6.52
C LYS A 62 -2.09 -2.90 -6.27
N MET A 63 -1.73 -2.47 -5.07
CA MET A 63 -1.87 -1.10 -4.60
C MET A 63 -0.53 -0.62 -4.08
N ASP A 64 -0.16 0.59 -4.48
CA ASP A 64 0.89 1.39 -3.84
C ASP A 64 0.19 2.33 -2.86
N MET A 65 0.34 2.05 -1.57
CA MET A 65 -0.27 2.82 -0.49
C MET A 65 0.77 3.70 0.16
N GLN A 66 0.42 4.96 0.42
CA GLN A 66 1.24 5.90 1.16
C GLN A 66 0.45 6.39 2.36
N TYR A 67 1.08 6.40 3.53
CA TYR A 67 0.53 6.89 4.77
C TYR A 67 1.29 8.12 5.23
N ASN A 68 0.55 9.11 5.72
CA ASN A 68 1.08 10.27 6.41
C ASN A 68 0.94 10.06 7.92
N MET A 69 2.08 9.84 8.59
CA MET A 69 2.17 9.57 10.03
C MET A 69 1.79 10.79 10.88
N LYS A 70 1.96 12.01 10.34
CA LYS A 70 1.69 13.26 11.05
C LYS A 70 0.21 13.62 11.04
N GLU A 71 -0.48 13.32 9.94
CA GLU A 71 -1.89 13.70 9.74
C GLU A 71 -2.87 12.53 9.88
N GLU A 72 -2.38 11.33 10.21
CA GLU A 72 -3.18 10.10 10.35
C GLU A 72 -4.07 9.84 9.11
N SER A 73 -3.46 10.01 7.94
CA SER A 73 -4.14 9.93 6.65
C SER A 73 -3.39 9.00 5.70
N TYR A 74 -4.08 8.54 4.65
CA TYR A 74 -3.49 7.67 3.64
C TYR A 74 -4.03 7.95 2.24
N VAL A 75 -3.27 7.52 1.24
CA VAL A 75 -3.67 7.52 -0.17
C VAL A 75 -3.24 6.22 -0.83
N VAL A 76 -4.10 5.68 -1.69
CA VAL A 76 -3.71 4.64 -2.65
C VAL A 76 -3.17 5.35 -3.90
N LYS A 77 -1.85 5.57 -3.97
CA LYS A 77 -1.19 6.31 -5.07
C LYS A 77 -1.51 5.70 -6.42
N THR A 78 -1.39 4.38 -6.50
CA THR A 78 -1.70 3.60 -7.70
C THR A 78 -2.45 2.32 -7.33
N MET A 79 -3.49 1.99 -8.08
CA MET A 79 -4.17 0.68 -8.03
C MET A 79 -4.17 0.05 -9.42
N GLN A 80 -3.53 -1.10 -9.55
CA GLN A 80 -3.46 -1.90 -10.77
C GLN A 80 -4.40 -3.11 -10.63
N VAL A 81 -5.31 -3.32 -11.57
CA VAL A 81 -6.32 -4.39 -11.54
C VAL A 81 -5.93 -5.50 -12.50
N PHE A 82 -6.00 -6.74 -12.04
CA PHE A 82 -5.57 -7.93 -12.77
C PHE A 82 -6.65 -8.99 -12.89
N THR A 83 -6.56 -9.75 -13.97
CA THR A 83 -7.38 -10.93 -14.22
C THR A 83 -6.82 -12.18 -13.55
N ASN A 84 -7.55 -13.29 -13.66
CA ASN A 84 -7.10 -14.62 -13.27
C ASN A 84 -6.02 -15.24 -14.19
N THR A 85 -5.56 -14.50 -15.20
CA THR A 85 -4.47 -14.86 -16.12
C THR A 85 -3.26 -13.93 -15.95
N ASP A 86 -3.21 -13.19 -14.83
CA ASP A 86 -2.19 -12.20 -14.50
C ASP A 86 -2.05 -11.03 -15.49
N ARG A 87 -3.07 -10.81 -16.34
CA ARG A 87 -3.13 -9.67 -17.26
C ARG A 87 -3.64 -8.43 -16.55
N GLN A 88 -2.89 -7.34 -16.63
CA GLN A 88 -3.33 -6.04 -16.14
C GLN A 88 -4.38 -5.44 -17.08
N ILE A 89 -5.54 -5.08 -16.55
CA ILE A 89 -6.67 -4.53 -17.33
C ILE A 89 -7.01 -3.08 -16.96
N ASP A 90 -6.48 -2.58 -15.85
CA ASP A 90 -6.73 -1.20 -15.42
C ASP A 90 -5.63 -0.69 -14.51
N VAL A 91 -5.46 0.63 -14.53
CA VAL A 91 -4.62 1.36 -13.58
C VAL A 91 -5.34 2.64 -13.19
N LYS A 92 -5.52 2.86 -11.89
CA LYS A 92 -6.05 4.09 -11.32
C LYS A 92 -4.97 4.78 -10.51
N LYS A 93 -4.88 6.10 -10.64
CA LYS A 93 -3.95 6.93 -9.87
C LYS A 93 -4.75 7.88 -8.99
N ASN A 94 -4.28 8.12 -7.78
CA ASN A 94 -4.84 9.09 -6.87
C ASN A 94 -3.71 9.83 -6.14
N LYS A 95 -3.96 11.09 -5.77
CA LYS A 95 -3.05 11.93 -4.98
C LYS A 95 -3.72 12.51 -3.73
N ARG A 96 -5.02 12.30 -3.56
CA ARG A 96 -5.78 12.86 -2.45
C ARG A 96 -5.73 11.91 -1.27
N PHE A 97 -5.15 12.38 -0.18
CA PHE A 97 -5.20 11.73 1.12
C PHE A 97 -6.62 11.76 1.69
N ALA A 98 -6.94 10.70 2.43
CA ALA A 98 -8.15 10.58 3.23
C ALA A 98 -7.77 10.11 4.64
N PRO A 99 -8.59 10.41 5.67
CA PRO A 99 -8.36 9.89 7.01
C PRO A 99 -8.26 8.36 7.00
N VAL A 100 -7.40 7.81 7.86
CA VAL A 100 -7.34 6.35 8.06
C VAL A 100 -8.67 5.89 8.70
N PRO A 101 -9.43 5.00 8.05
CA PRO A 101 -10.73 4.60 8.55
C PRO A 101 -10.59 3.57 9.67
N GLU A 102 -11.32 3.78 10.78
CA GLU A 102 -11.36 2.85 11.90
C GLU A 102 -11.83 1.44 11.50
N LYS A 103 -11.34 0.41 12.19
CA LYS A 103 -11.71 -1.00 12.04
C LYS A 103 -11.53 -1.51 10.62
N SER A 104 -10.47 -1.04 9.96
CA SER A 104 -10.19 -1.35 8.57
C SER A 104 -8.82 -1.99 8.40
N PHE A 105 -8.60 -2.62 7.24
CA PHE A 105 -7.26 -3.04 6.85
C PHE A 105 -6.29 -1.86 6.80
N ALA A 106 -6.75 -0.68 6.37
CA ALA A 106 -5.91 0.50 6.28
C ALA A 106 -5.42 0.96 7.66
N GLU A 107 -6.24 0.86 8.70
CA GLU A 107 -5.85 1.10 10.10
C GLU A 107 -4.85 0.06 10.59
N ALA A 108 -5.13 -1.23 10.40
CA ALA A 108 -4.20 -2.29 10.81
C ALA A 108 -2.82 -2.14 10.14
N LEU A 109 -2.78 -1.77 8.86
CA LEU A 109 -1.53 -1.52 8.14
C LEU A 109 -0.87 -0.20 8.59
N TYR A 110 -1.65 0.82 8.96
CA TYR A 110 -1.13 2.05 9.56
C TYR A 110 -0.36 1.78 10.85
N GLU A 111 -0.89 0.94 11.74
CA GLU A 111 -0.18 0.52 12.96
C GLU A 111 1.15 -0.19 12.64
N VAL A 112 1.23 -0.93 11.54
CA VAL A 112 2.48 -1.56 11.08
C VAL A 112 3.45 -0.48 10.59
N CYS A 113 2.99 0.52 9.85
CA CYS A 113 3.80 1.67 9.43
C CYS A 113 4.38 2.43 10.64
N GLN A 114 3.59 2.63 11.71
CA GLN A 114 4.08 3.26 12.94
C GLN A 114 5.22 2.45 13.59
N LYS A 115 5.08 1.12 13.66
CA LYS A 115 6.14 0.24 14.18
C LYS A 115 7.40 0.27 13.31
N PHE A 116 7.23 0.35 11.99
CA PHE A 116 8.33 0.51 11.04
C PHE A 116 9.12 1.78 11.32
N VAL A 117 8.45 2.94 11.45
CA VAL A 117 9.08 4.24 11.75
C VAL A 117 9.93 4.14 13.03
N VAL A 118 9.33 3.69 14.13
CA VAL A 118 10.01 3.55 15.43
C VAL A 118 11.21 2.60 15.35
N HIS A 119 11.10 1.51 14.58
CA HIS A 119 12.20 0.57 14.41
C HIS A 119 13.40 1.20 13.69
N ILE A 120 13.15 1.99 12.64
CA ILE A 120 14.21 2.67 11.89
C ILE A 120 14.88 3.75 12.74
N GLU A 121 14.10 4.62 13.41
CA GLU A 121 14.65 5.68 14.27
C GLU A 121 15.56 5.10 15.37
N ARG A 122 15.15 3.99 15.98
CA ARG A 122 15.96 3.30 16.98
C ARG A 122 17.25 2.72 16.39
N ALA A 123 17.19 2.15 15.19
CA ALA A 123 18.35 1.59 14.52
C ALA A 123 19.38 2.68 14.17
N GLU A 124 18.90 3.85 13.72
CA GLU A 124 19.73 5.03 13.44
C GLU A 124 20.42 5.55 14.71
N ALA A 125 19.67 5.77 15.80
CA ALA A 125 20.22 6.25 17.06
C ALA A 125 21.31 5.30 17.63
N LEU A 126 21.09 3.98 17.54
CA LEU A 126 22.08 2.99 17.94
C LEU A 126 23.33 3.00 17.05
N ALA A 127 23.18 3.30 15.76
CA ALA A 127 24.30 3.41 14.85
C ALA A 127 25.15 4.67 15.12
N GLU A 128 24.53 5.77 15.52
CA GLU A 128 25.22 7.00 15.90
C GLU A 128 26.00 6.83 17.20
N HIS A 129 25.38 6.27 18.25
CA HIS A 129 26.04 6.00 19.53
C HIS A 129 27.31 5.13 19.35
N ARG A 130 27.23 4.07 18.54
CA ARG A 130 28.40 3.20 18.26
C ARG A 130 29.53 3.93 17.53
N LYS A 131 29.22 4.93 16.70
CA LYS A 131 30.24 5.74 16.00
C LYS A 131 30.95 6.70 16.95
N GLU A 132 30.26 7.19 17.98
CA GLU A 132 30.84 8.07 19.00
C GLU A 132 31.75 7.31 19.97
N GLU A 133 31.38 6.09 20.37
CA GLU A 133 32.22 5.22 21.22
C GLU A 133 33.48 4.70 20.52
N SER A 134 33.51 4.74 19.18
CA SER A 134 34.64 4.27 18.36
C SER A 134 35.61 5.39 17.95
N LYS A 135 35.39 6.62 18.39
CA LYS A 135 36.27 7.79 18.17
C LYS A 135 37.09 8.09 19.40
#